data_AF-A0A9K3LRR2-F1
#
_entry.id   AF-A0A9K3LRR2-F1
#
_cell.length_a   1.000
_cell.length_b   1.000
_cell.length_c   1.000
_cell.angle_alpha   90.00
_cell.angle_beta   90.00
_cell.angle_gamma   90.00
#
_symmetry.space_group_name_H-M   'P 1'
#
loop_
_entity.id
_entity.type
_entity.pdbx_description
1 polymer ?
#
loop_
_entity_poly.entity_id
_entity_poly.type
_entity_poly.pdbx_seq_one_letter_code
_entity_poly.pdbx_strand_id
1 'polypeptide(L)'
;MSTTATNPRIASDFFVLARDRGTVRNDLPVWASRSDNPFQLATATRSMEKDTTMTTCNNNNNNDDENAEDSNNKDSYSCPTLSLTAQRYDVDGVPGAFQILNILSKEETKSMVDIFEELGFTDDAAVSLPRKIRHNSNLVWISGDVTLDILWNRLDPFFVESAEYLGRRPMGLNGRFRVYRYEEGDFFKYHTDGSWSGTRISKTNNTSDGLDEHHYQLVHDAFPGEARSLYTVLFFLNDDFDGGETEFLVHPADPTQPATDVGTATKIGIRTPVGGVLLFPHGEHPLHCLHSSTAITRGIKYIIRSDVLFTL
;
A
#
# COMPACT_ATOMS: atom_id res chain seq x y z
N MET A 1 5.24 -22.88 25.28
CA MET A 1 4.04 -22.08 24.94
C MET A 1 4.16 -20.77 25.68
N SER A 2 4.73 -19.74 25.04
CA SER A 2 4.79 -18.40 25.61
C SER A 2 3.54 -17.67 25.13
N THR A 3 2.56 -17.52 26.01
CA THR A 3 1.43 -16.61 25.78
C THR A 3 1.98 -15.19 25.88
N THR A 4 2.38 -14.61 24.76
CA THR A 4 2.62 -13.18 24.64
C THR A 4 1.29 -12.50 24.93
N ALA A 5 1.21 -11.81 26.07
CA ALA A 5 0.10 -10.91 26.35
C ALA A 5 0.05 -9.87 25.22
N THR A 6 -1.07 -9.79 24.51
CA THR A 6 -1.31 -8.76 23.50
C THR A 6 -1.17 -7.39 24.17
N ASN A 7 -0.41 -6.49 23.53
CA ASN A 7 -0.26 -5.11 23.92
C ASN A 7 -1.67 -4.49 24.00
N PRO A 8 -2.07 -3.94 25.15
CA PRO A 8 -3.44 -3.45 25.35
C PRO A 8 -3.86 -2.39 24.33
N ARG A 9 -2.91 -1.65 23.73
CA ARG A 9 -3.17 -0.69 22.65
C ARG A 9 -3.58 -1.35 21.34
N ILE A 10 -3.03 -2.51 20.98
CA ILE A 10 -3.38 -3.18 19.72
C ILE A 10 -4.72 -3.91 19.86
N ALA A 11 -4.95 -4.53 21.03
CA ALA A 11 -6.23 -5.16 21.33
C ALA A 11 -7.41 -4.16 21.31
N SER A 12 -7.17 -2.89 21.67
CA SER A 12 -8.20 -1.84 21.59
C SER A 12 -8.35 -1.23 20.19
N ASP A 13 -7.29 -1.23 19.38
CA ASP A 13 -7.26 -0.42 18.15
C ASP A 13 -7.52 -1.22 16.88
N PHE A 14 -7.35 -2.55 16.90
CA PHE A 14 -7.58 -3.43 15.76
C PHE A 14 -8.67 -4.46 16.03
N PHE A 15 -9.33 -4.92 14.96
CA PHE A 15 -10.39 -5.93 15.03
C PHE A 15 -10.48 -6.73 13.72
N VAL A 16 -11.14 -7.88 13.78
CA VAL A 16 -11.41 -8.73 12.62
C VAL A 16 -12.68 -8.22 11.94
N LEU A 17 -12.55 -7.49 10.83
CA LEU A 17 -13.67 -6.93 10.07
C LEU A 17 -14.48 -7.99 9.32
N ALA A 18 -13.78 -9.00 8.80
CA ALA A 18 -14.38 -10.09 8.05
C ALA A 18 -13.53 -11.34 8.17
N ARG A 19 -14.05 -12.46 7.66
CA ARG A 19 -13.28 -13.70 7.55
C ARG A 19 -13.30 -14.20 6.13
N ASP A 20 -12.11 -14.37 5.56
CA ASP A 20 -11.95 -14.91 4.23
C ASP A 20 -11.81 -16.43 4.25
N ARG A 21 -12.22 -17.04 3.14
CA ARG A 21 -11.98 -18.44 2.88
C ARG A 21 -10.57 -18.67 2.35
N GLY A 22 -9.71 -19.27 3.16
CA GLY A 22 -8.39 -19.75 2.78
C GLY A 22 -8.37 -21.07 2.01
N THR A 23 -7.16 -21.53 1.73
CA THR A 23 -6.88 -22.81 1.07
C THR A 23 -7.02 -23.99 2.03
N VAL A 24 -6.69 -23.77 3.31
CA VAL A 24 -6.72 -24.77 4.38
C VAL A 24 -7.89 -24.54 5.33
N ARG A 25 -8.16 -23.29 5.71
CA ARG A 25 -9.24 -22.91 6.64
C ARG A 25 -10.19 -21.90 6.02
N ASN A 26 -11.44 -21.86 6.46
CA ASN A 26 -12.47 -20.98 5.88
C ASN A 26 -12.69 -19.68 6.68
N ASP A 27 -11.83 -19.39 7.65
CA ASP A 27 -12.05 -18.36 8.68
C ASP A 27 -10.82 -17.46 8.89
N LEU A 28 -10.06 -17.19 7.82
CA LEU A 28 -8.88 -16.32 7.87
C LEU A 28 -9.26 -14.89 8.27
N PRO A 29 -8.62 -14.31 9.29
CA PRO A 29 -8.96 -12.97 9.74
C PRO A 29 -8.59 -11.93 8.67
N VAL A 30 -9.55 -11.05 8.37
CA VAL A 30 -9.35 -9.82 7.62
C VAL A 30 -9.40 -8.68 8.64
N TRP A 31 -8.25 -8.08 8.90
CA TRP A 31 -8.10 -7.07 9.94
C TRP A 31 -8.51 -5.68 9.46
N ALA A 32 -8.96 -4.84 10.39
CA ALA A 32 -9.14 -3.41 10.22
C ALA A 32 -8.74 -2.67 11.52
N SER A 33 -8.66 -1.34 11.46
CA SER A 33 -8.35 -0.49 12.61
C SER A 33 -9.53 0.43 12.96
N ARG A 34 -9.70 0.72 14.25
CA ARG A 34 -10.62 1.74 14.77
C ARG A 34 -10.04 3.16 14.63
N SER A 35 -8.71 3.27 14.66
CA SER A 35 -8.00 4.52 14.35
C SER A 35 -7.93 4.73 12.84
N ASP A 36 -8.17 5.97 12.41
CA ASP A 36 -8.08 6.38 11.00
C ASP A 36 -6.63 6.38 10.48
N ASN A 37 -5.64 6.56 11.38
CA ASN A 37 -4.21 6.55 11.09
C ASN A 37 -3.45 5.72 12.13
N PRO A 38 -3.59 4.39 12.12
CA PRO A 38 -3.06 3.52 13.19
C PRO A 38 -1.53 3.46 13.22
N PHE A 39 -0.87 3.80 12.09
CA PHE A 39 0.59 3.82 11.96
C PHE A 39 1.20 5.20 12.20
N GLN A 40 0.38 6.20 12.58
CA GLN A 40 0.81 7.58 12.80
C GLN A 40 1.58 8.17 11.61
N LEU A 41 1.11 7.85 10.40
CA LEU A 41 1.70 8.34 9.17
C LEU A 41 1.67 9.87 9.15
N ALA A 42 2.79 10.45 8.79
CA ALA A 42 2.92 11.89 8.68
C ALA A 42 2.22 12.43 7.42
N THR A 43 1.57 13.58 7.53
CA THR A 43 0.96 14.22 6.35
C THR A 43 2.02 15.05 5.61
N ALA A 44 2.01 15.00 4.29
CA ALA A 44 2.88 15.86 3.49
C ALA A 44 2.44 17.32 3.65
N THR A 45 3.37 18.23 3.96
CA THR A 45 3.08 19.66 3.97
C THR A 45 2.95 20.11 2.51
N ARG A 46 1.76 20.51 2.05
CA ARG A 46 1.65 21.23 0.77
C ARG A 46 2.35 22.57 0.95
N SER A 47 3.62 22.69 0.55
CA SER A 47 4.22 23.99 0.29
C SER A 47 3.51 24.58 -0.92
N MET A 48 2.56 25.50 -0.66
CA MET A 48 2.08 26.42 -1.69
C MET A 48 3.25 27.34 -2.04
N GLU A 49 4.06 26.97 -3.04
CA GLU A 49 4.82 27.97 -3.77
C GLU A 49 3.80 28.82 -4.54
N LYS A 50 3.43 29.96 -3.93
CA LYS A 50 2.69 31.00 -4.63
C LYS A 50 3.64 31.64 -5.62
N ASP A 51 3.61 31.17 -6.86
CA ASP A 51 4.12 31.91 -8.00
C ASP A 51 3.23 33.15 -8.17
N THR A 52 3.65 34.24 -7.52
CA THR A 52 2.90 35.50 -7.48
C THR A 52 3.33 36.34 -8.67
N THR A 53 2.70 36.13 -9.82
CA THR A 53 2.72 37.13 -10.89
C THR A 53 1.85 38.32 -10.46
N MET A 54 2.54 39.41 -10.13
CA MET A 54 2.12 40.80 -10.23
C MET A 54 0.68 41.03 -10.74
N THR A 55 -0.21 41.46 -9.86
CA THR A 55 -1.28 42.38 -10.25
C THR A 55 -1.37 43.49 -9.23
N THR A 56 -1.33 44.70 -9.76
CA THR A 56 -1.17 45.99 -9.12
C THR A 56 -2.29 46.36 -8.15
N CYS A 57 -1.87 47.17 -7.17
CA CYS A 57 -2.61 47.88 -6.14
C CYS A 57 -3.98 48.45 -6.56
N ASN A 58 -4.93 48.40 -5.63
CA ASN A 58 -5.72 49.58 -5.31
C ASN A 58 -6.23 49.54 -3.86
N ASN A 59 -5.90 50.60 -3.13
CA ASN A 59 -6.40 50.90 -1.78
C ASN A 59 -7.87 51.33 -1.86
N ASN A 60 -8.65 50.96 -0.83
CA ASN A 60 -9.46 51.94 -0.10
C ASN A 60 -9.89 51.38 1.27
N ASN A 61 -9.71 52.25 2.27
CA ASN A 61 -9.95 52.10 3.70
C ASN A 61 -11.44 51.90 4.04
N ASN A 62 -11.72 51.24 5.18
CA ASN A 62 -12.30 51.87 6.38
C ASN A 62 -12.62 50.81 7.48
N ASN A 63 -11.83 50.89 8.56
CA ASN A 63 -12.22 51.09 9.96
C ASN A 63 -13.27 50.24 10.71
N ASP A 64 -12.80 49.83 11.90
CA ASP A 64 -13.44 49.74 13.24
C ASP A 64 -14.36 48.54 13.57
N ASP A 65 -13.90 47.65 14.47
CA ASP A 65 -14.30 47.69 15.89
C ASP A 65 -13.69 46.55 16.74
N GLU A 66 -13.36 46.90 17.99
CA GLU A 66 -12.79 46.10 19.07
C GLU A 66 -13.81 45.16 19.74
N ASN A 67 -13.37 43.96 20.19
CA ASN A 67 -13.35 43.55 21.62
C ASN A 67 -13.48 42.03 21.89
N ALA A 68 -12.74 41.65 22.94
CA ALA A 68 -13.02 40.66 23.98
C ALA A 68 -12.52 39.20 23.86
N GLU A 69 -11.76 38.88 24.90
CA GLU A 69 -11.14 37.65 25.36
C GLU A 69 -12.11 36.46 25.57
N ASP A 70 -11.62 35.24 25.33
CA ASP A 70 -11.28 34.24 26.36
C ASP A 70 -11.70 32.79 26.01
N SER A 71 -10.87 31.87 26.49
CA SER A 71 -11.12 30.47 26.82
C SER A 71 -10.73 29.35 25.83
N ASN A 72 -9.69 28.63 26.28
CA ASN A 72 -9.63 27.18 26.46
C ASN A 72 -9.30 26.26 25.27
N ASN A 73 -8.01 25.93 25.22
CA ASN A 73 -7.46 24.57 25.19
C ASN A 73 -8.11 23.59 24.20
N LYS A 74 -7.57 23.57 22.98
CA LYS A 74 -7.59 22.37 22.15
C LYS A 74 -6.15 21.87 22.06
N ASP A 75 -5.89 20.73 22.69
CA ASP A 75 -4.71 19.92 22.41
C ASP A 75 -4.67 19.64 20.89
N SER A 76 -3.92 20.47 20.17
CA SER A 76 -3.62 20.26 18.77
C SER A 76 -2.62 19.12 18.72
N TYR A 77 -3.12 17.91 18.44
CA TYR A 77 -2.27 16.81 18.02
C TYR A 77 -1.55 17.26 16.74
N SER A 78 -0.34 17.80 16.89
CA SER A 78 0.54 18.14 15.79
C SER A 78 0.91 16.84 15.09
N CYS A 79 0.30 16.59 13.93
CA CYS A 79 0.69 15.49 13.05
C CYS A 79 2.18 15.65 12.72
N PRO A 80 3.01 14.59 12.85
CA PRO A 80 4.42 14.68 12.49
C PRO A 80 4.53 15.10 11.02
N THR A 81 5.46 15.99 10.69
CA THR A 81 5.74 16.43 9.32
C THR A 81 6.93 15.64 8.78
N LEU A 82 6.73 14.93 7.66
CA LEU A 82 7.84 14.26 6.96
C LEU A 82 8.60 15.27 6.11
N SER A 83 9.90 15.37 6.37
CA SER A 83 10.89 15.99 5.47
C SER A 83 11.53 14.93 4.56
N LEU A 84 10.76 13.97 4.06
CA LEU A 84 11.23 13.03 3.05
C LEU A 84 10.85 13.56 1.67
N THR A 85 11.85 13.80 0.81
CA THR A 85 11.61 14.08 -0.60
C THR A 85 11.50 12.75 -1.34
N ALA A 86 10.29 12.39 -1.74
CA ALA A 86 10.03 11.22 -2.57
C ALA A 86 10.71 11.38 -3.93
N GLN A 87 11.32 10.31 -4.43
CA GLN A 87 12.07 10.32 -5.70
C GLN A 87 11.73 9.08 -6.51
N ARG A 88 11.35 9.27 -7.77
CA ARG A 88 11.07 8.18 -8.71
C ARG A 88 12.33 7.76 -9.46
N TYR A 89 12.46 6.44 -9.65
CA TYR A 89 13.48 5.80 -10.46
C TYR A 89 12.83 4.75 -11.33
N ASP A 90 12.85 4.93 -12.64
CA ASP A 90 12.39 3.88 -13.55
C ASP A 90 13.33 2.69 -13.48
N VAL A 91 12.76 1.48 -13.52
CA VAL A 91 13.54 0.26 -13.45
C VAL A 91 14.07 -0.05 -14.84
N ASP A 92 15.39 0.09 -15.01
CA ASP A 92 16.04 -0.20 -16.28
C ASP A 92 15.79 -1.66 -16.70
N GLY A 93 15.38 -1.83 -17.95
CA GLY A 93 15.08 -3.13 -18.53
C GLY A 93 13.76 -3.79 -18.12
N VAL A 94 12.95 -3.18 -17.24
CA VAL A 94 11.64 -3.75 -16.85
C VAL A 94 10.52 -2.77 -17.25
N PRO A 95 9.74 -3.08 -18.31
CA PRO A 95 8.83 -2.12 -18.89
C PRO A 95 7.69 -1.74 -17.95
N GLY A 96 7.50 -0.42 -17.80
CA GLY A 96 6.47 0.15 -16.94
C GLY A 96 6.72 -0.03 -15.44
N ALA A 97 7.83 -0.67 -15.02
CA ALA A 97 8.18 -0.77 -13.60
C ALA A 97 9.02 0.42 -13.15
N PHE A 98 8.75 0.92 -11.95
CA PHE A 98 9.48 2.02 -11.34
C PHE A 98 9.47 1.90 -9.82
N GLN A 99 10.50 2.45 -9.17
CA GLN A 99 10.56 2.63 -7.73
C GLN A 99 10.21 4.07 -7.37
N ILE A 100 9.60 4.26 -6.21
CA ILE A 100 9.58 5.57 -5.54
C ILE A 100 10.21 5.39 -4.17
N LEU A 101 11.32 6.10 -3.94
CA LEU A 101 12.08 6.01 -2.69
C LEU A 101 11.59 7.07 -1.71
N ASN A 102 11.87 6.85 -0.43
CA ASN A 102 11.54 7.76 0.67
C ASN A 102 10.02 8.02 0.82
N ILE A 103 9.19 7.00 0.55
CA ILE A 103 7.73 7.09 0.73
C ILE A 103 7.35 6.89 2.19
N LEU A 104 7.99 5.98 2.91
CA LEU A 104 7.78 5.77 4.35
C LEU A 104 9.07 6.07 5.12
N SER A 105 8.97 6.65 6.32
CA SER A 105 10.12 6.73 7.22
C SER A 105 10.42 5.40 7.89
N LYS A 106 11.61 5.30 8.50
CA LYS A 106 12.00 4.12 9.28
C LYS A 106 11.08 3.90 10.48
N GLU A 107 10.58 4.97 11.08
CA GLU A 107 9.64 4.92 12.20
C GLU A 107 8.28 4.41 11.75
N GLU A 108 7.80 4.88 10.59
CA GLU A 108 6.54 4.40 9.99
C GLU A 108 6.64 2.91 9.62
N THR A 109 7.72 2.49 8.96
CA THR A 109 7.90 1.07 8.59
C THR A 109 8.04 0.19 9.82
N LYS A 110 8.79 0.63 10.84
CA LYS A 110 8.91 -0.10 12.10
C LYS A 110 7.56 -0.22 12.80
N SER A 111 6.79 0.87 12.90
CA SER A 111 5.46 0.85 13.50
C SER A 111 4.53 -0.13 12.78
N MET A 112 4.60 -0.20 11.45
CA MET A 112 3.85 -1.17 10.66
C MET A 112 4.26 -2.62 10.98
N VAL A 113 5.56 -2.93 10.96
CA VAL A 113 6.06 -4.28 11.25
C VAL A 113 5.68 -4.73 12.66
N ASP A 114 5.89 -3.88 13.68
CA ASP A 114 5.56 -4.18 15.08
C ASP A 114 4.06 -4.54 15.21
N ILE A 115 3.18 -3.76 14.58
CA ILE A 115 1.73 -4.01 14.60
C ILE A 115 1.38 -5.31 13.87
N PHE A 116 1.92 -5.54 12.66
CA PHE A 116 1.58 -6.72 11.88
C PHE A 116 2.06 -8.02 12.51
N GLU A 117 3.24 -8.02 13.15
CA GLU A 117 3.72 -9.14 13.96
C GLU A 117 2.74 -9.47 15.09
N GLU A 118 2.18 -8.44 15.75
CA GLU A 118 1.22 -8.65 16.83
C GLU A 118 -0.16 -9.11 16.34
N LEU A 119 -0.64 -8.62 15.20
CA LEU A 119 -1.88 -9.12 14.57
C LEU A 119 -1.77 -10.59 14.14
N GLY A 120 -0.55 -11.05 13.89
CA GLY A 120 -0.23 -12.44 13.61
C GLY A 120 -0.34 -12.81 12.14
N PHE A 121 0.74 -13.39 11.61
CA PHE A 121 0.79 -13.95 10.26
C PHE A 121 0.24 -15.38 10.21
N THR A 122 -0.34 -15.74 9.08
CA THR A 122 -0.84 -17.08 8.77
C THR A 122 -0.19 -17.62 7.50
N ASP A 123 0.09 -18.93 7.51
CA ASP A 123 0.59 -19.67 6.36
C ASP A 123 -0.43 -19.84 5.23
N ASP A 124 -1.71 -19.67 5.54
CA ASP A 124 -2.84 -19.79 4.62
C ASP A 124 -3.32 -18.42 4.12
N ALA A 125 -3.81 -18.35 2.87
CA ALA A 125 -4.27 -17.12 2.22
C ALA A 125 -5.58 -17.35 1.44
N ALA A 126 -6.42 -16.32 1.39
CA ALA A 126 -7.73 -16.35 0.74
C ALA A 126 -7.70 -16.67 -0.77
N VAL A 127 -6.58 -16.33 -1.40
CA VAL A 127 -6.31 -16.60 -2.81
C VAL A 127 -4.92 -17.20 -2.84
N SER A 128 -4.78 -18.50 -2.54
CA SER A 128 -3.48 -19.15 -2.52
C SER A 128 -3.37 -20.32 -3.49
N LEU A 129 -2.43 -20.15 -4.39
CA LEU A 129 -1.71 -21.19 -5.09
C LEU A 129 -1.02 -22.10 -4.05
N PRO A 130 -0.97 -23.44 -4.22
CA PRO A 130 -0.45 -24.36 -3.20
C PRO A 130 0.96 -23.99 -2.71
N ARG A 131 1.33 -24.37 -1.47
CA ARG A 131 2.64 -24.05 -0.85
C ARG A 131 3.86 -24.33 -1.73
N LYS A 132 3.80 -25.28 -2.66
CA LYS A 132 4.84 -25.50 -3.69
C LYS A 132 5.09 -24.28 -4.61
N ILE A 133 4.25 -23.25 -4.55
CA ILE A 133 4.27 -22.04 -5.40
C ILE A 133 4.60 -20.80 -4.58
N ARG A 134 4.05 -20.70 -3.36
CA ARG A 134 4.24 -19.56 -2.46
C ARG A 134 4.53 -20.05 -1.05
N HIS A 135 5.65 -19.62 -0.47
CA HIS A 135 6.07 -20.08 0.84
C HIS A 135 5.78 -19.09 1.98
N ASN A 136 5.64 -17.80 1.66
CA ASN A 136 5.48 -16.77 2.67
C ASN A 136 4.19 -16.89 3.48
N SER A 137 4.32 -16.50 4.75
CA SER A 137 3.20 -16.20 5.62
C SER A 137 2.58 -14.83 5.26
N ASN A 138 1.32 -14.62 5.62
CA ASN A 138 0.59 -13.43 5.27
C ASN A 138 -0.49 -13.08 6.28
N LEU A 139 -0.92 -11.83 6.26
CA LEU A 139 -2.20 -11.39 6.81
C LEU A 139 -2.85 -10.40 5.85
N VAL A 140 -4.16 -10.21 6.00
CA VAL A 140 -4.91 -9.23 5.21
C VAL A 140 -5.38 -8.13 6.14
N TRP A 141 -5.14 -6.89 5.72
CA TRP A 141 -5.60 -5.69 6.39
C TRP A 141 -6.38 -4.81 5.41
N ILE A 142 -7.53 -4.29 5.83
CA ILE A 142 -8.30 -3.31 5.06
C ILE A 142 -8.00 -1.93 5.64
N SER A 143 -7.31 -1.12 4.84
CA SER A 143 -6.93 0.24 5.21
C SER A 143 -8.14 1.16 5.26
N GLY A 144 -8.19 2.01 6.29
CA GLY A 144 -9.09 3.15 6.36
C GLY A 144 -8.69 4.26 5.40
N ASP A 145 -9.65 5.15 5.10
CA ASP A 145 -9.50 6.18 4.07
C ASP A 145 -8.38 7.17 4.37
N VAL A 146 -8.22 7.63 5.63
CA VAL A 146 -7.15 8.57 5.98
C VAL A 146 -5.76 7.98 5.72
N THR A 147 -5.54 6.71 6.06
CA THR A 147 -4.26 6.04 5.77
C THR A 147 -4.05 5.88 4.26
N LEU A 148 -5.11 5.51 3.52
CA LEU A 148 -5.05 5.42 2.05
C LEU A 148 -4.72 6.78 1.41
N ASP A 149 -5.37 7.85 1.87
CA ASP A 149 -5.18 9.20 1.34
C ASP A 149 -3.76 9.70 1.60
N ILE A 150 -3.21 9.47 2.80
CA ILE A 150 -1.83 9.84 3.11
C ILE A 150 -0.86 9.12 2.18
N LEU A 151 -0.98 7.80 2.04
CA LEU A 151 -0.11 7.01 1.16
C LEU A 151 -0.29 7.40 -0.30
N TRP A 152 -1.53 7.58 -0.75
CA TRP A 152 -1.83 7.96 -2.13
C TRP A 152 -1.28 9.34 -2.47
N ASN A 153 -1.43 10.33 -1.60
CA ASN A 153 -0.87 11.67 -1.81
C ASN A 153 0.67 11.66 -1.98
N ARG A 154 1.36 10.67 -1.40
CA ARG A 154 2.81 10.49 -1.60
C ARG A 154 3.16 9.85 -2.95
N LEU A 155 2.23 9.10 -3.55
CA LEU A 155 2.45 8.34 -4.80
C LEU A 155 1.88 9.04 -6.05
N ASP A 156 0.72 9.68 -5.94
CA ASP A 156 -0.05 10.27 -7.03
C ASP A 156 0.78 11.16 -7.99
N PRO A 157 1.68 12.05 -7.51
CA PRO A 157 2.47 12.89 -8.40
C PRO A 157 3.33 12.11 -9.41
N PHE A 158 3.64 10.84 -9.13
CA PHE A 158 4.51 10.01 -9.95
C PHE A 158 3.75 9.17 -10.99
N PHE A 159 2.42 9.32 -11.10
CA PHE A 159 1.58 8.55 -12.03
C PHE A 159 1.22 9.26 -13.34
N VAL A 160 1.68 10.50 -13.55
CA VAL A 160 1.33 11.30 -14.74
C VAL A 160 1.64 10.55 -16.04
N GLU A 161 2.87 10.05 -16.19
CA GLU A 161 3.28 9.30 -17.39
C GLU A 161 2.48 8.01 -17.60
N SER A 162 2.22 7.26 -16.53
CA SER A 162 1.40 6.04 -16.59
C SER A 162 -0.03 6.35 -17.02
N ALA A 163 -0.59 7.47 -16.55
CA ALA A 163 -1.93 7.90 -16.92
C ALA A 163 -2.02 8.28 -18.40
N GLU A 164 -1.03 9.02 -18.91
CA GLU A 164 -0.92 9.39 -20.32
C GLU A 164 -0.76 8.17 -21.21
N TYR A 165 0.16 7.25 -20.86
CA TYR A 165 0.40 6.02 -21.62
C TYR A 165 -0.86 5.16 -21.74
N LEU A 166 -1.63 5.03 -20.66
CA LEU A 166 -2.84 4.21 -20.64
C LEU A 166 -4.07 4.92 -21.20
N GLY A 167 -4.05 6.26 -21.30
CA GLY A 167 -5.26 7.05 -21.50
C GLY A 167 -6.28 6.88 -20.38
N ARG A 168 -5.83 6.50 -19.18
CA ARG A 168 -6.66 6.19 -18.00
C ARG A 168 -6.16 6.96 -16.80
N ARG A 169 -7.05 7.52 -16.01
CA ARG A 169 -6.66 8.31 -14.83
C ARG A 169 -6.47 7.40 -13.61
N PRO A 170 -5.38 7.54 -12.84
CA PRO A 170 -5.26 6.86 -11.55
C PRO A 170 -6.29 7.43 -10.56
N MET A 171 -6.87 6.56 -9.73
CA MET A 171 -7.96 6.89 -8.81
C MET A 171 -7.57 6.74 -7.34
N GLY A 172 -6.47 6.06 -7.04
CA GLY A 172 -6.03 5.80 -5.67
C GLY A 172 -5.58 4.37 -5.46
N LEU A 173 -5.16 4.08 -4.22
CA LEU A 173 -4.83 2.73 -3.79
C LEU A 173 -6.09 1.89 -3.56
N ASN A 174 -5.97 0.59 -3.78
CA ASN A 174 -6.93 -0.39 -3.31
C ASN A 174 -6.83 -0.49 -1.77
N GLY A 175 -7.97 -0.53 -1.07
CA GLY A 175 -7.99 -0.58 0.40
C GLY A 175 -7.52 -1.91 0.97
N ARG A 176 -7.47 -2.97 0.15
CA ARG A 176 -7.08 -4.31 0.58
C ARG A 176 -5.57 -4.50 0.53
N PHE A 177 -4.92 -4.38 1.68
CA PHE A 177 -3.49 -4.59 1.83
C PHE A 177 -3.22 -6.05 2.22
N ARG A 178 -2.34 -6.71 1.45
CA ARG A 178 -1.84 -8.04 1.75
C ARG A 178 -0.43 -7.90 2.30
N VAL A 179 -0.25 -8.17 3.58
CA VAL A 179 1.05 -8.06 4.23
C VAL A 179 1.72 -9.42 4.16
N TYR A 180 2.96 -9.46 3.69
CA TYR A 180 3.73 -10.66 3.51
C TYR A 180 4.99 -10.64 4.37
N ARG A 181 5.26 -11.79 4.98
CA ARG A 181 6.46 -12.06 5.77
C ARG A 181 7.13 -13.30 5.23
N TYR A 182 8.35 -13.13 4.74
CA TYR A 182 9.20 -14.17 4.16
C TYR A 182 10.36 -14.48 5.10
N GLU A 183 10.48 -15.73 5.52
CA GLU A 183 11.63 -16.23 6.28
C GLU A 183 12.74 -16.76 5.35
N GLU A 184 13.89 -17.11 5.92
CA GLU A 184 14.96 -17.79 5.18
C GLU A 184 14.43 -19.05 4.48
N GLY A 185 14.69 -19.16 3.17
CA GLY A 185 14.19 -20.21 2.31
C GLY A 185 12.82 -19.93 1.66
N ASP A 186 12.07 -18.92 2.11
CA ASP A 186 10.82 -18.54 1.48
C ASP A 186 11.05 -17.88 0.11
N PHE A 187 10.14 -18.14 -0.82
CA PHE A 187 10.10 -17.56 -2.15
C PHE A 187 8.64 -17.45 -2.64
N PHE A 188 8.47 -16.80 -3.79
CA PHE A 188 7.23 -16.83 -4.55
C PHE A 188 7.57 -17.05 -6.03
N LYS A 189 7.14 -18.16 -6.62
CA LYS A 189 7.39 -18.47 -8.05
C LYS A 189 6.81 -17.40 -8.99
N TYR A 190 7.31 -17.39 -10.22
CA TYR A 190 6.80 -16.50 -11.26
C TYR A 190 5.29 -16.59 -11.43
N HIS A 191 4.64 -15.44 -11.41
CA HIS A 191 3.20 -15.27 -11.59
C HIS A 191 2.90 -13.88 -12.15
N THR A 192 1.65 -13.67 -12.55
CA THR A 192 1.07 -12.34 -12.75
C THR A 192 0.11 -12.05 -11.61
N ASP A 193 0.00 -10.78 -11.22
CA ASP A 193 -1.03 -10.36 -10.29
C ASP A 193 -2.36 -10.17 -11.02
N GLY A 194 -3.44 -10.57 -10.35
CA GLY A 194 -4.80 -10.39 -10.86
C GLY A 194 -5.23 -8.93 -10.88
N SER A 195 -6.21 -8.62 -11.72
CA SER A 195 -6.85 -7.30 -11.78
C SER A 195 -8.10 -7.28 -10.90
N TRP A 196 -8.21 -6.31 -9.99
CA TRP A 196 -9.20 -6.26 -8.92
C TRP A 196 -10.07 -5.01 -9.00
N SER A 197 -11.33 -5.13 -8.55
CA SER A 197 -12.15 -3.98 -8.18
C SER A 197 -11.58 -3.28 -6.95
N GLY A 198 -11.94 -2.02 -6.74
CA GLY A 198 -11.48 -1.28 -5.57
C GLY A 198 -12.20 -1.73 -4.29
N THR A 199 -11.44 -2.20 -3.31
CA THR A 199 -11.97 -2.52 -1.97
C THR A 199 -11.87 -1.31 -1.05
N ARG A 200 -12.90 -1.09 -0.22
CA ARG A 200 -12.94 -0.08 0.85
C ARG A 200 -13.56 -0.65 2.11
N ILE A 201 -13.32 0.02 3.24
CA ILE A 201 -14.11 -0.14 4.45
C ILE A 201 -15.15 0.97 4.49
N SER A 202 -16.38 0.65 4.89
CA SER A 202 -17.47 1.63 5.01
C SER A 202 -18.04 1.61 6.42
N LYS A 203 -18.38 2.78 6.96
CA LYS A 203 -19.11 2.87 8.23
C LYS A 203 -20.59 2.59 8.00
N THR A 204 -21.19 1.72 8.80
CA THR A 204 -22.61 1.33 8.67
C THR A 204 -23.37 1.53 9.98
N ASN A 205 -24.58 2.07 9.88
CA ASN A 205 -25.49 2.19 11.01
C ASN A 205 -26.34 0.91 11.23
N ASN A 206 -26.19 -0.09 10.36
CA ASN A 206 -26.98 -1.32 10.43
C ASN A 206 -26.35 -2.31 11.42
N THR A 207 -27.04 -2.54 12.53
CA THR A 207 -26.68 -3.51 13.59
C THR A 207 -27.39 -4.87 13.41
N SER A 208 -27.91 -5.16 12.22
CA SER A 208 -28.89 -6.24 12.00
C SER A 208 -28.33 -7.66 12.10
N ASP A 209 -27.01 -7.82 12.05
CA ASP A 209 -26.39 -9.13 11.85
C ASP A 209 -25.87 -9.75 13.16
N GLY A 210 -26.11 -9.08 14.30
CA GLY A 210 -25.82 -9.60 15.64
C GLY A 210 -24.34 -9.87 15.92
N LEU A 211 -23.46 -9.48 15.00
CA LEU A 211 -22.01 -9.57 15.09
C LEU A 211 -21.44 -8.15 14.93
N ASP A 212 -20.71 -7.75 15.96
CA ASP A 212 -19.93 -6.53 16.15
C ASP A 212 -20.63 -5.22 16.56
N GLU A 213 -20.27 -4.84 17.78
CA GLU A 213 -20.16 -3.51 18.40
C GLU A 213 -19.48 -2.42 17.54
N HIS A 214 -19.09 -2.72 16.31
CA HIS A 214 -18.27 -1.85 15.47
C HIS A 214 -18.95 -1.64 14.12
N HIS A 215 -19.49 -0.43 13.94
CA HIS A 215 -20.22 0.09 12.79
C HIS A 215 -19.39 0.10 11.48
N TYR A 216 -18.80 -1.02 11.03
CA TYR A 216 -17.96 -1.12 9.84
C TYR A 216 -18.32 -2.33 8.97
N GLN A 217 -18.22 -2.19 7.64
CA GLN A 217 -18.44 -3.25 6.67
C GLN A 217 -17.34 -3.24 5.59
N LEU A 218 -16.95 -4.44 5.13
CA LEU A 218 -16.09 -4.63 3.97
C LEU A 218 -16.88 -4.46 2.67
N VAL A 219 -16.45 -3.51 1.82
CA VAL A 219 -17.01 -3.30 0.48
C VAL A 219 -16.00 -3.79 -0.55
N HIS A 220 -16.30 -4.91 -1.22
CA HIS A 220 -15.39 -5.55 -2.18
C HIS A 220 -15.25 -4.79 -3.52
N ASP A 221 -16.32 -4.13 -3.96
CA ASP A 221 -16.35 -3.27 -5.14
C ASP A 221 -16.97 -1.93 -4.79
N ALA A 222 -16.12 -0.99 -4.41
CA ALA A 222 -16.48 0.36 -4.02
C ALA A 222 -16.62 1.32 -5.22
N PHE A 223 -16.23 0.88 -6.42
CA PHE A 223 -16.24 1.69 -7.65
C PHE A 223 -16.80 0.88 -8.84
N PRO A 224 -18.04 0.36 -8.70
CA PRO A 224 -18.59 -0.60 -9.65
C PRO A 224 -18.73 0.00 -11.05
N GLY A 225 -18.06 -0.60 -12.02
CA GLY A 225 -18.07 -0.11 -13.40
C GLY A 225 -17.27 1.19 -13.63
N GLU A 226 -16.51 1.64 -12.63
CA GLU A 226 -15.74 2.88 -12.72
C GLU A 226 -14.22 2.64 -12.66
N ALA A 227 -13.76 1.66 -11.87
CA ALA A 227 -12.34 1.49 -11.61
C ALA A 227 -11.87 0.03 -11.59
N ARG A 228 -10.62 -0.19 -11.99
CA ARG A 228 -9.94 -1.48 -11.89
C ARG A 228 -8.44 -1.33 -11.69
N SER A 229 -7.80 -2.29 -11.03
CA SER A 229 -6.37 -2.22 -10.80
C SER A 229 -5.54 -2.58 -12.04
N LEU A 230 -4.50 -1.79 -12.31
CA LEU A 230 -3.55 -1.99 -13.41
C LEU A 230 -2.08 -1.98 -12.96
N TYR A 231 -1.79 -1.59 -11.72
CA TYR A 231 -0.45 -1.60 -11.15
C TYR A 231 -0.45 -2.28 -9.78
N THR A 232 0.54 -3.13 -9.54
CA THR A 232 0.88 -3.61 -8.20
C THR A 232 1.73 -2.55 -7.50
N VAL A 233 1.51 -2.35 -6.21
CA VAL A 233 2.37 -1.54 -5.34
C VAL A 233 2.91 -2.42 -4.22
N LEU A 234 4.23 -2.57 -4.14
CA LEU A 234 4.93 -3.25 -3.06
C LEU A 234 5.62 -2.22 -2.17
N PHE A 235 5.12 -2.00 -0.96
CA PHE A 235 5.80 -1.22 0.07
C PHE A 235 6.80 -2.11 0.80
N PHE A 236 8.07 -1.72 0.84
CA PHE A 236 9.12 -2.45 1.54
C PHE A 236 9.28 -1.91 2.96
N LEU A 237 9.02 -2.75 3.97
CA LEU A 237 9.04 -2.34 5.37
C LEU A 237 10.40 -2.55 6.04
N ASN A 238 11.29 -3.31 5.40
CA ASN A 238 12.68 -3.46 5.78
C ASN A 238 13.54 -3.82 4.55
N ASP A 239 14.86 -3.82 4.71
CA ASP A 239 15.83 -4.16 3.66
C ASP A 239 17.08 -4.90 4.18
N ASP A 240 17.06 -5.35 5.43
CA ASP A 240 18.13 -6.04 6.15
C ASP A 240 18.14 -7.57 5.95
N PHE A 241 17.81 -8.03 4.74
CA PHE A 241 17.79 -9.44 4.32
C PHE A 241 18.67 -9.69 3.09
N ASP A 242 19.07 -10.92 2.80
CA ASP A 242 19.77 -11.27 1.55
C ASP A 242 18.89 -12.13 0.64
N GLY A 243 19.13 -12.06 -0.67
CA GLY A 243 18.19 -12.57 -1.68
C GLY A 243 16.89 -11.78 -1.64
N GLY A 244 15.78 -12.42 -2.01
CA GLY A 244 14.46 -11.81 -1.95
C GLY A 244 14.20 -10.69 -2.95
N GLU A 245 15.01 -10.55 -4.00
CA GLU A 245 14.73 -9.63 -5.09
C GLU A 245 13.35 -9.91 -5.70
N THR A 246 12.65 -8.84 -6.07
CA THR A 246 11.50 -8.98 -6.96
C THR A 246 12.06 -9.17 -8.37
N GLU A 247 11.97 -10.37 -8.92
CA GLU A 247 12.59 -10.73 -10.19
C GLU A 247 11.55 -10.83 -11.31
N PHE A 248 11.78 -10.09 -12.39
CA PHE A 248 10.92 -10.00 -13.56
C PHE A 248 11.46 -10.80 -14.74
N LEU A 249 10.56 -11.37 -15.53
CA LEU A 249 10.86 -11.96 -16.83
C LEU A 249 10.54 -10.96 -17.94
N VAL A 250 11.57 -10.55 -18.68
CA VAL A 250 11.49 -9.54 -19.74
C VAL A 250 11.97 -10.11 -21.07
N HIS A 251 11.59 -9.46 -22.17
CA HIS A 251 11.95 -9.93 -23.49
C HIS A 251 13.49 -9.86 -23.69
N PRO A 252 14.14 -10.93 -24.20
CA PRO A 252 15.61 -11.03 -24.17
C PRO A 252 16.35 -10.08 -25.13
N ALA A 253 15.67 -9.60 -26.16
CA ALA A 253 16.27 -8.70 -27.16
C ALA A 253 15.63 -7.29 -27.18
N ASP A 254 14.56 -7.09 -26.41
CA ASP A 254 13.85 -5.81 -26.35
C ASP A 254 13.46 -5.53 -24.89
N PRO A 255 14.31 -4.82 -24.14
CA PRO A 255 14.06 -4.53 -22.72
C PRO A 255 12.81 -3.67 -22.46
N THR A 256 12.15 -3.17 -23.51
CA THR A 256 10.91 -2.39 -23.40
C THR A 256 9.64 -3.25 -23.45
N GLN A 257 9.78 -4.57 -23.56
CA GLN A 257 8.64 -5.49 -23.71
C GLN A 257 8.67 -6.63 -22.68
N PRO A 258 7.50 -7.09 -22.20
CA PRO A 258 7.40 -8.30 -21.40
C PRO A 258 7.88 -9.55 -22.15
N ALA A 259 8.33 -10.56 -21.42
CA ALA A 259 8.69 -11.84 -22.03
C ALA A 259 7.47 -12.53 -22.67
N THR A 260 7.63 -12.99 -23.91
CA THR A 260 6.62 -13.80 -24.62
C THR A 260 6.83 -15.31 -24.42
N ASP A 261 8.07 -15.72 -24.11
CA ASP A 261 8.45 -17.09 -23.77
C ASP A 261 9.32 -17.10 -22.51
N VAL A 262 8.88 -17.85 -21.49
CA VAL A 262 9.56 -17.99 -20.20
C VAL A 262 10.92 -18.70 -20.34
N GLY A 263 11.07 -19.61 -21.30
CA GLY A 263 12.30 -20.40 -21.48
C GLY A 263 13.49 -19.58 -22.00
N THR A 264 13.21 -18.46 -22.66
CA THR A 264 14.22 -17.59 -23.28
C THR A 264 14.26 -16.18 -22.66
N ALA A 265 13.40 -15.91 -21.68
CA ALA A 265 13.31 -14.62 -21.01
C ALA A 265 14.62 -14.20 -20.34
N THR A 266 14.90 -12.89 -20.38
CA THR A 266 15.91 -12.29 -19.52
C THR A 266 15.32 -12.04 -18.14
N LYS A 267 16.12 -12.26 -17.09
CA LYS A 267 15.71 -12.08 -15.70
C LYS A 267 16.33 -10.82 -15.15
N ILE A 268 15.51 -9.97 -14.54
CA ILE A 268 15.97 -8.74 -13.89
C ILE A 268 15.46 -8.73 -12.45
N GLY A 269 16.39 -8.84 -11.51
CA GLY A 269 16.13 -8.82 -10.07
C GLY A 269 16.22 -7.40 -9.51
N ILE A 270 15.16 -6.96 -8.83
CA ILE A 270 15.07 -5.62 -8.27
C ILE A 270 15.09 -5.67 -6.75
N ARG A 271 15.95 -4.85 -6.16
CA ARG A 271 16.02 -4.61 -4.72
C ARG A 271 15.55 -3.20 -4.41
N THR A 272 14.57 -3.10 -3.51
CA THR A 272 14.00 -1.84 -3.07
C THR A 272 14.39 -1.60 -1.62
N PRO A 273 14.94 -0.42 -1.28
CA PRO A 273 15.31 -0.11 0.09
C PRO A 273 14.09 0.07 0.99
N VAL A 274 14.30 -0.01 2.31
CA VAL A 274 13.27 0.20 3.32
C VAL A 274 12.58 1.55 3.13
N GLY A 275 11.25 1.55 3.25
CA GLY A 275 10.40 2.71 3.04
C GLY A 275 10.24 3.15 1.58
N GLY A 276 10.91 2.45 0.65
CA GLY A 276 10.63 2.55 -0.77
C GLY A 276 9.44 1.69 -1.19
N VAL A 277 8.93 2.00 -2.38
CA VAL A 277 7.92 1.21 -3.08
C VAL A 277 8.43 0.78 -4.43
N LEU A 278 8.09 -0.44 -4.82
CA LEU A 278 8.20 -0.90 -6.21
C LEU A 278 6.80 -0.96 -6.81
N LEU A 279 6.63 -0.29 -7.94
CA LEU A 279 5.40 -0.27 -8.72
C LEU A 279 5.65 -0.95 -10.06
N PHE A 280 4.75 -1.82 -10.46
CA PHE A 280 4.85 -2.48 -11.76
C PHE A 280 3.48 -2.86 -12.31
N PRO A 281 3.34 -2.98 -13.64
CA PRO A 281 2.04 -3.22 -14.24
C PRO A 281 1.57 -4.66 -14.06
N HIS A 282 0.25 -4.85 -13.97
CA HIS A 282 -0.38 -6.17 -13.87
C HIS A 282 -1.69 -6.26 -14.65
N GLY A 283 -2.35 -7.42 -14.58
CA GLY A 283 -3.70 -7.60 -15.10
C GLY A 283 -3.79 -7.33 -16.61
N GLU A 284 -4.62 -6.37 -16.98
CA GLU A 284 -4.85 -6.01 -18.39
C GLU A 284 -3.85 -4.97 -18.93
N HIS A 285 -2.90 -4.51 -18.10
CA HIS A 285 -1.89 -3.57 -18.55
C HIS A 285 -0.97 -4.21 -19.62
N PRO A 286 -0.73 -3.57 -20.77
CA PRO A 286 0.02 -4.19 -21.88
C PRO A 286 1.49 -4.52 -21.52
N LEU A 287 2.08 -3.77 -20.60
CA LEU A 287 3.45 -3.97 -20.11
C LEU A 287 3.56 -4.93 -18.90
N HIS A 288 2.53 -5.72 -18.57
CA HIS A 288 2.62 -6.61 -17.41
C HIS A 288 3.69 -7.70 -17.62
N CYS A 289 4.60 -7.83 -16.67
CA CYS A 289 5.63 -8.87 -16.68
C CYS A 289 5.30 -9.99 -15.68
N LEU A 290 5.68 -11.23 -16.02
CA LEU A 290 5.78 -12.28 -15.02
C LEU A 290 6.83 -11.89 -14.00
N HIS A 291 6.51 -12.05 -12.72
CA HIS A 291 7.39 -11.65 -11.63
C HIS A 291 7.36 -12.67 -10.49
N SER A 292 8.43 -12.67 -9.70
CA SER A 292 8.64 -13.59 -8.58
C SER A 292 9.28 -12.85 -7.41
N SER A 293 9.33 -13.49 -6.25
CA SER A 293 10.32 -13.16 -5.22
C SER A 293 11.35 -14.28 -5.21
N THR A 294 12.61 -13.95 -5.42
CA THR A 294 13.71 -14.91 -5.24
C THR A 294 13.74 -15.40 -3.79
N ALA A 295 14.45 -16.50 -3.55
CA ALA A 295 14.54 -17.07 -2.21
C ALA A 295 15.25 -16.10 -1.25
N ILE A 296 14.73 -15.95 -0.04
CA ILE A 296 15.45 -15.27 1.04
C ILE A 296 16.59 -16.18 1.49
N THR A 297 17.83 -15.68 1.47
CA THR A 297 19.01 -16.45 1.87
C THR A 297 19.51 -16.09 3.26
N ARG A 298 19.14 -14.91 3.78
CA ARG A 298 19.42 -14.45 5.15
C ARG A 298 18.35 -13.47 5.63
N GLY A 299 17.96 -13.56 6.89
CA GLY A 299 17.06 -12.58 7.52
C GLY A 299 15.59 -12.79 7.17
N ILE A 300 14.77 -11.76 7.40
CA ILE A 300 13.32 -11.80 7.18
C ILE A 300 12.95 -10.61 6.30
N LYS A 301 12.07 -10.81 5.30
CA LYS A 301 11.56 -9.74 4.44
C LYS A 301 10.09 -9.45 4.75
N TYR A 302 9.75 -8.17 4.96
CA TYR A 302 8.40 -7.67 5.14
C TYR A 302 8.00 -6.75 4.00
N ILE A 303 6.89 -7.08 3.33
CA ILE A 303 6.30 -6.20 2.30
C ILE A 303 4.79 -6.09 2.46
N ILE A 304 4.23 -4.95 2.07
CA ILE A 304 2.79 -4.80 1.86
C ILE A 304 2.54 -4.77 0.37
N ARG A 305 1.64 -5.61 -0.12
CA ARG A 305 1.10 -5.53 -1.47
C ARG A 305 -0.30 -4.89 -1.45
N SER A 306 -0.46 -3.85 -2.25
CA SER A 306 -1.75 -3.34 -2.70
C SER A 306 -1.69 -3.07 -4.21
N ASP A 307 -2.69 -2.38 -4.73
CA ASP A 307 -2.88 -2.15 -6.15
C ASP A 307 -3.28 -0.68 -6.39
N VAL A 308 -2.89 -0.10 -7.54
CA VAL A 308 -3.40 1.22 -7.96
C VAL A 308 -4.58 1.03 -8.91
N LEU A 309 -5.68 1.68 -8.55
CA LEU A 309 -6.92 1.71 -9.32
C LEU A 309 -6.83 2.76 -10.43
N PHE A 310 -7.33 2.42 -11.61
CA PHE A 310 -7.44 3.30 -12.77
C PHE A 310 -8.88 3.29 -13.27
N THR A 311 -9.29 4.37 -13.95
CA THR A 311 -10.58 4.44 -14.64
C THR A 311 -10.72 3.34 -15.69
N LEU A 312 -11.94 2.80 -15.85
CA LEU A 312 -12.28 1.79 -16.87
C LEU A 312 -12.31 2.34 -18.31
#